data_AF-T0RTR1-F1
#
_entry.id   AF-T0RTR1-F1
#
_cell.length_a   1.000
_cell.length_b   1.000
_cell.length_c   1.000
_cell.angle_alpha   90.00
_cell.angle_beta   90.00
_cell.angle_gamma   90.00
#
_symmetry.space_group_name_H-M   'P 1'
#
loop_
_entity.id
_entity.type
_entity.pdbx_description
1 polymer ?
#
loop_
_entity_poly.entity_id
_entity_poly.type
_entity_poly.pdbx_seq_one_letter_code
_entity_poly.pdbx_strand_id
1 'polypeptide(L)'
;MGAGQYINDHRNFLEDFHFDEELVDFLEYYSSGDYLGREVELIINGDLFDHLAVPYVPYFDDEYWSEKSALKKTEIILDAHKEVINALDEFASKKKKKITYIIGNHDAEVVFESVQELIYSRFSEKSRENFKILLNPESNYTPHEGVVLRHGHEYEMAHSFDVNNSIIESKTGEKYFIPPWGSYYVTRIINKFKEERSYINAVRPIRKFLINGLIYDTFFTLRFMLANAFYFIMVRSIYIFKQSKDLKKIASMVKKELELFQDYEVLTENYLRDNQDVKVLIVGHTHEPIIRTFSSGQTFINTGTWTKMYHLDFGKGQDILSYAAVDIVEGKEKGPRLEVALNNWKGTSNLPYNELT
;
A
#
# COMPACT_ATOMS: atom_id res chain seq x y z
N MET A 1 -7.97 0.00 -0.95
CA MET A 1 -9.44 0.20 -0.92
C MET A 1 -9.72 1.45 -0.12
N GLY A 2 -10.34 2.46 -0.74
CA GLY A 2 -10.76 3.69 -0.08
C GLY A 2 -12.25 3.65 0.27
N ALA A 3 -12.92 4.80 0.17
CA ALA A 3 -14.33 4.95 0.49
C ALA A 3 -15.31 4.52 -0.62
N GLY A 4 -14.84 3.73 -1.59
CA GLY A 4 -15.60 3.29 -2.74
C GLY A 4 -15.72 4.33 -3.85
N GLN A 5 -16.26 3.90 -4.99
CA GLN A 5 -16.40 4.74 -6.19
C GLN A 5 -17.41 5.88 -6.03
N TYR A 6 -18.39 5.72 -5.12
CA TYR A 6 -19.46 6.68 -4.90
C TYR A 6 -19.67 6.93 -3.40
N ILE A 7 -19.82 8.21 -3.04
CA ILE A 7 -20.20 8.65 -1.70
C ILE A 7 -21.35 9.64 -1.84
N ASN A 8 -22.45 9.39 -1.12
CA ASN A 8 -23.66 10.21 -1.17
C ASN A 8 -24.10 10.51 -2.62
N ASP A 9 -24.13 9.47 -3.47
CA ASP A 9 -24.50 9.54 -4.90
C ASP A 9 -23.56 10.39 -5.79
N HIS A 10 -22.41 10.81 -5.28
CA HIS A 10 -21.38 11.53 -6.04
C HIS A 10 -20.15 10.64 -6.28
N ARG A 11 -19.52 10.78 -7.46
CA ARG A 11 -18.26 10.11 -7.77
C ARG A 11 -17.18 10.53 -6.76
N ASN A 12 -16.55 9.55 -6.13
CA ASN A 12 -15.41 9.76 -5.25
C ASN A 12 -14.11 9.71 -6.07
N PHE A 13 -13.43 10.85 -6.16
CA PHE A 13 -12.15 10.95 -6.89
C PHE A 13 -10.95 10.48 -6.08
N LEU A 14 -11.13 10.17 -4.79
CA LEU A 14 -10.06 9.66 -3.94
C LEU A 14 -9.89 8.15 -4.04
N GLU A 15 -10.93 7.41 -4.47
CA GLU A 15 -10.82 5.96 -4.68
C GLU A 15 -9.81 5.64 -5.77
N ASP A 16 -8.87 4.74 -5.46
CA ASP A 16 -7.84 4.25 -6.38
C ASP A 16 -8.00 2.76 -6.69
N PHE A 17 -8.76 2.02 -5.86
CA PHE A 17 -9.05 0.61 -6.05
C PHE A 17 -10.41 0.43 -6.73
N HIS A 18 -10.38 -0.20 -7.90
CA HIS A 18 -11.56 -0.43 -8.75
C HIS A 18 -11.68 -1.89 -9.19
N PHE A 19 -11.05 -2.82 -8.47
CA PHE A 19 -10.87 -4.21 -8.88
C PHE A 19 -11.48 -5.18 -7.87
N ASP A 20 -12.65 -4.83 -7.31
CA ASP A 20 -13.39 -5.66 -6.36
C ASP A 20 -13.68 -7.04 -6.94
N GLU A 21 -14.23 -7.08 -8.16
CA GLU A 21 -14.58 -8.33 -8.86
C GLU A 21 -13.35 -9.21 -9.10
N GLU A 22 -12.25 -8.63 -9.57
CA GLU A 22 -11.02 -9.37 -9.86
C GLU A 22 -10.37 -9.91 -8.59
N LEU A 23 -10.48 -9.20 -7.46
CA LEU A 23 -9.96 -9.67 -6.18
C LEU A 23 -10.83 -10.80 -5.61
N VAL A 24 -12.15 -10.70 -5.72
CA VAL A 24 -13.07 -11.79 -5.35
C VAL A 24 -12.76 -13.04 -6.17
N ASP A 25 -12.62 -12.91 -7.49
CA ASP A 25 -12.28 -14.01 -8.40
C ASP A 25 -10.90 -14.62 -8.09
N PHE A 26 -9.91 -13.78 -7.77
CA PHE A 26 -8.59 -14.25 -7.33
C PHE A 26 -8.66 -15.10 -6.06
N LEU A 27 -9.44 -14.67 -5.06
CA LEU A 27 -9.64 -15.41 -3.81
C LEU A 27 -10.38 -16.73 -4.06
N GLU A 28 -11.37 -16.73 -4.94
CA GLU A 28 -12.10 -17.95 -5.31
C GLU A 28 -11.17 -18.96 -5.99
N TYR A 29 -10.35 -18.52 -6.95
CA TYR A 29 -9.40 -19.38 -7.65
C TYR A 29 -8.41 -20.07 -6.69
N TYR A 30 -7.77 -19.31 -5.78
CA TYR A 30 -6.80 -19.86 -4.83
C TYR A 30 -7.41 -20.63 -3.65
N SER A 31 -8.73 -20.75 -3.62
CA SER A 31 -9.47 -21.52 -2.61
C SER A 31 -10.36 -22.63 -3.18
N SER A 32 -10.31 -22.87 -4.49
CA SER A 32 -11.10 -23.88 -5.20
C SER A 32 -10.22 -24.80 -6.05
N GLY A 33 -10.83 -25.76 -6.76
CA GLY A 33 -10.14 -26.64 -7.70
C GLY A 33 -8.90 -27.34 -7.12
N ASP A 34 -7.77 -27.23 -7.82
CA ASP A 34 -6.47 -27.78 -7.41
C ASP A 34 -5.94 -27.17 -6.11
N TYR A 35 -6.41 -25.97 -5.73
CA TYR A 35 -6.03 -25.33 -4.49
C TYR A 35 -6.89 -25.75 -3.30
N LEU A 36 -8.03 -26.42 -3.48
CA LEU A 36 -8.94 -26.77 -2.38
C LEU A 36 -8.26 -27.60 -1.28
N GLY A 37 -7.40 -28.54 -1.66
CA GLY A 37 -6.64 -29.39 -0.73
C GLY A 37 -5.28 -28.84 -0.31
N ARG A 38 -4.84 -27.74 -0.94
CA ARG A 38 -3.51 -27.15 -0.81
C ARG A 38 -3.49 -26.10 0.29
N GLU A 39 -2.43 -26.10 1.09
CA GLU A 39 -2.17 -25.00 2.02
C GLU A 39 -1.81 -23.73 1.26
N VAL A 40 -2.57 -22.67 1.50
CA VAL A 40 -2.37 -21.36 0.86
C VAL A 40 -2.51 -20.30 1.94
N GLU A 41 -1.47 -19.49 2.06
CA GLU A 41 -1.49 -18.25 2.84
C GLU A 41 -1.53 -17.07 1.88
N LEU A 42 -2.60 -16.28 1.95
CA LEU A 42 -2.67 -14.98 1.31
C LEU A 42 -1.97 -13.96 2.20
N ILE A 43 -0.92 -13.34 1.69
CA ILE A 43 -0.25 -12.24 2.41
C ILE A 43 -0.62 -10.93 1.73
N ILE A 44 -1.38 -10.10 2.43
CA ILE A 44 -1.71 -8.74 1.99
C ILE A 44 -0.66 -7.81 2.59
N ASN A 45 0.24 -7.32 1.75
CA ASN A 45 1.44 -6.60 2.16
C ASN A 45 1.21 -5.08 2.21
N GLY A 46 0.28 -4.63 3.05
CA GLY A 46 -0.03 -3.23 3.33
C GLY A 46 -0.96 -2.53 2.35
N ASP A 47 -1.37 -1.33 2.75
CA ASP A 47 -2.25 -0.39 2.05
C ASP A 47 -3.58 -0.98 1.56
N LEU A 48 -4.10 -1.98 2.28
CA LEU A 48 -5.38 -2.61 1.95
C LEU A 48 -6.54 -1.65 2.23
N PHE A 49 -6.55 -1.04 3.42
CA PHE A 49 -7.61 -0.14 3.90
C PHE A 49 -7.10 1.30 3.92
N ASP A 50 -7.11 1.99 2.79
CA ASP A 50 -6.50 3.31 2.63
C ASP A 50 -7.30 4.39 3.38
N HIS A 51 -6.93 4.63 4.65
CA HIS A 51 -7.52 5.66 5.51
C HIS A 51 -7.19 7.07 5.03
N LEU A 52 -6.17 7.23 4.18
CA LEU A 52 -5.81 8.52 3.58
C LEU A 52 -6.69 8.86 2.37
N ALA A 53 -7.29 7.87 1.71
CA ALA A 53 -8.19 8.02 0.57
C ALA A 53 -9.68 8.15 0.96
N VAL A 54 -10.01 8.25 2.25
CA VAL A 54 -11.38 8.52 2.70
C VAL A 54 -11.63 10.04 2.70
N PRO A 55 -12.61 10.55 1.94
CA PRO A 55 -12.91 11.98 1.93
C PRO A 55 -13.27 12.52 3.31
N TYR A 56 -13.05 13.81 3.48
CA TYR A 56 -13.33 14.51 4.73
C TYR A 56 -14.82 14.41 5.07
N VAL A 57 -15.16 13.59 6.06
CA VAL A 57 -16.50 13.54 6.65
C VAL A 57 -16.70 14.86 7.44
N PRO A 58 -17.93 15.42 7.57
CA PRO A 58 -18.20 16.73 8.20
C PRO A 58 -17.80 16.95 9.67
N TYR A 59 -16.82 16.22 10.22
CA TYR A 59 -16.38 16.30 11.61
C TYR A 59 -14.87 16.43 11.80
N PHE A 60 -14.15 17.00 10.84
CA PHE A 60 -12.70 17.09 10.96
C PHE A 60 -12.22 18.52 10.75
N ASP A 61 -11.39 18.97 11.66
CA ASP A 61 -10.31 19.95 11.48
C ASP A 61 -9.29 19.63 12.60
N ASP A 62 -9.77 19.29 13.80
CA ASP A 62 -8.96 18.86 14.95
C ASP A 62 -8.97 17.33 15.22
N GLU A 63 -9.91 16.57 14.65
CA GLU A 63 -10.12 15.16 15.01
C GLU A 63 -9.69 14.13 13.93
N TYR A 64 -9.14 14.51 12.77
CA TYR A 64 -8.95 13.57 11.63
C TYR A 64 -8.16 12.28 11.97
N TRP A 65 -7.23 12.39 12.93
CA TRP A 65 -6.38 11.29 13.40
C TRP A 65 -6.87 10.66 14.71
N SER A 66 -8.06 11.02 15.20
CA SER A 66 -8.63 10.43 16.40
C SER A 66 -9.03 8.98 16.16
N GLU A 67 -9.07 8.18 17.23
CA GLU A 67 -9.57 6.80 17.19
C GLU A 67 -11.01 6.72 16.64
N LYS A 68 -11.88 7.68 17.00
CA LYS A 68 -13.26 7.77 16.49
C LYS A 68 -13.29 7.94 14.97
N SER A 69 -12.36 8.75 14.44
CA SER A 69 -12.22 9.01 13.01
C SER A 69 -11.71 7.81 12.27
N ALA A 70 -10.70 7.14 12.83
CA ALA A 70 -10.14 5.89 12.29
C ALA A 70 -11.23 4.81 12.18
N LEU A 71 -12.05 4.66 13.23
CA LEU A 71 -13.21 3.76 13.22
C LEU A 71 -14.21 4.13 12.12
N LYS A 72 -14.55 5.42 11.99
CA LYS A 72 -15.53 5.84 10.96
C LYS A 72 -15.00 5.65 9.54
N LYS A 73 -13.72 5.96 9.30
CA LYS A 73 -13.06 5.73 8.00
C LYS A 73 -13.05 4.24 7.67
N THR A 74 -12.69 3.40 8.63
CA THR A 74 -12.69 1.94 8.49
C THR A 74 -14.08 1.40 8.19
N GLU A 75 -15.12 1.88 8.88
CA GLU A 75 -16.51 1.50 8.60
C GLU A 75 -16.91 1.82 7.15
N ILE A 76 -16.60 3.03 6.68
CA ILE A 76 -16.88 3.47 5.30
C ILE A 76 -16.17 2.56 4.29
N ILE A 77 -14.87 2.27 4.48
CA ILE A 77 -14.11 1.41 3.57
C ILE A 77 -14.70 0.00 3.53
N LEU A 78 -14.95 -0.61 4.70
CA LEU A 78 -15.52 -1.95 4.80
C LEU A 78 -16.92 -2.04 4.17
N ASP A 79 -17.73 -0.99 4.33
CA ASP A 79 -19.07 -0.94 3.76
C ASP A 79 -19.08 -0.69 2.25
N ALA A 80 -18.08 0.02 1.72
CA ALA A 80 -17.93 0.27 0.30
C ALA A 80 -17.45 -0.99 -0.46
N HIS A 81 -16.63 -1.82 0.17
CA HIS A 81 -16.01 -3.00 -0.43
C HIS A 81 -16.54 -4.33 0.13
N LYS A 82 -17.83 -4.38 0.48
CA LYS A 82 -18.45 -5.54 1.16
C LYS A 82 -18.22 -6.87 0.46
N GLU A 83 -18.20 -6.89 -0.87
CA GLU A 83 -17.99 -8.10 -1.66
C GLU A 83 -16.59 -8.69 -1.44
N VAL A 84 -15.56 -7.83 -1.46
CA VAL A 84 -14.19 -8.23 -1.13
C VAL A 84 -14.10 -8.71 0.32
N ILE A 85 -14.72 -8.01 1.28
CA ILE A 85 -14.68 -8.42 2.70
C ILE A 85 -15.35 -9.79 2.89
N ASN A 86 -16.48 -10.03 2.25
CA ASN A 86 -17.16 -11.32 2.28
C ASN A 86 -16.30 -12.42 1.64
N ALA A 87 -15.62 -12.14 0.53
CA ALA A 87 -14.73 -13.10 -0.13
C ALA A 87 -13.48 -13.42 0.72
N LEU A 88 -12.93 -12.43 1.44
CA LEU A 88 -11.85 -12.65 2.40
C LEU A 88 -12.32 -13.56 3.56
N ASP A 89 -13.52 -13.32 4.10
CA ASP A 89 -14.11 -14.21 5.11
C ASP A 89 -14.32 -15.62 4.57
N GLU A 90 -14.87 -15.76 3.36
CA GLU A 90 -15.10 -17.06 2.73
C GLU A 90 -13.77 -17.81 2.51
N PHE A 91 -12.75 -17.13 2.00
CA PHE A 91 -11.41 -17.68 1.82
C PHE A 91 -10.85 -18.20 3.14
N ALA A 92 -10.85 -17.37 4.20
CA ALA A 92 -10.34 -17.73 5.52
C ALA A 92 -11.19 -18.83 6.21
N SER A 93 -12.46 -18.98 5.84
CA SER A 93 -13.32 -20.05 6.37
C SER A 93 -12.99 -21.43 5.81
N LYS A 94 -12.28 -21.51 4.68
CA LYS A 94 -11.92 -22.77 4.00
C LYS A 94 -10.73 -23.43 4.70
N LYS A 95 -10.67 -24.77 4.62
CA LYS A 95 -9.58 -25.54 5.26
C LYS A 95 -8.25 -25.20 4.61
N LYS A 96 -7.19 -25.09 5.43
CA LYS A 96 -5.82 -24.80 5.00
C LYS A 96 -5.66 -23.46 4.25
N LYS A 97 -6.55 -22.51 4.54
CA LYS A 97 -6.47 -21.15 4.03
C LYS A 97 -6.21 -20.21 5.18
N LYS A 98 -5.27 -19.30 4.99
CA LYS A 98 -4.90 -18.27 5.96
C LYS A 98 -4.72 -16.94 5.25
N ILE A 99 -4.99 -15.88 5.97
CA ILE A 99 -4.78 -14.51 5.50
C ILE A 99 -3.92 -13.82 6.55
N THR A 100 -2.79 -13.29 6.10
CA THR A 100 -1.93 -12.42 6.90
C THR A 100 -1.95 -11.03 6.28
N TYR A 101 -2.51 -10.06 6.98
CA TYR A 101 -2.57 -8.67 6.58
C TYR A 101 -1.52 -7.88 7.35
N ILE A 102 -0.48 -7.43 6.65
CA ILE A 102 0.58 -6.55 7.17
C ILE A 102 0.14 -5.12 6.92
N ILE A 103 0.26 -4.22 7.89
CA ILE A 103 -0.06 -2.80 7.69
C ILE A 103 1.04 -2.10 6.87
N GLY A 104 0.63 -1.15 6.04
CA GLY A 104 1.45 -0.18 5.33
C GLY A 104 1.31 1.24 5.90
N ASN A 105 1.65 2.25 5.11
CA ASN A 105 1.58 3.64 5.55
C ASN A 105 0.24 4.32 5.27
N HIS A 106 -0.60 3.78 4.37
CA HIS A 106 -1.93 4.31 4.08
C HIS A 106 -3.00 3.81 5.06
N ASP A 107 -2.77 2.66 5.67
CA ASP A 107 -3.65 2.00 6.63
C ASP A 107 -3.01 1.95 8.04
N ALA A 108 -2.09 2.87 8.31
CA ALA A 108 -1.34 2.94 9.56
C ALA A 108 -2.23 3.14 10.80
N GLU A 109 -3.47 3.64 10.65
CA GLU A 109 -4.42 3.79 11.77
C GLU A 109 -4.97 2.46 12.28
N VAL A 110 -4.71 1.33 11.60
CA VAL A 110 -4.96 -0.02 12.12
C VAL A 110 -4.15 -0.31 13.40
N VAL A 111 -3.17 0.51 13.78
CA VAL A 111 -2.52 0.43 15.10
C VAL A 111 -3.49 0.59 16.28
N PHE A 112 -4.66 1.22 16.08
CA PHE A 112 -5.70 1.25 17.10
C PHE A 112 -6.33 -0.15 17.28
N GLU A 113 -6.34 -0.66 18.51
CA GLU A 113 -6.99 -1.94 18.84
C GLU A 113 -8.46 -1.95 18.43
N SER A 114 -9.19 -0.85 18.66
CA SER A 114 -10.60 -0.73 18.27
C SER A 114 -10.83 -0.83 16.76
N VAL A 115 -9.90 -0.33 15.94
CA VAL A 115 -9.94 -0.47 14.48
C VAL A 115 -9.72 -1.92 14.07
N GLN A 116 -8.78 -2.62 14.72
CA GLN A 116 -8.55 -4.05 14.49
C GLN A 116 -9.80 -4.86 14.85
N GLU A 117 -10.41 -4.58 16.01
CA GLU A 117 -11.65 -5.23 16.46
C GLU A 117 -12.79 -5.03 15.45
N LEU A 118 -12.94 -3.81 14.91
CA LEU A 118 -13.93 -3.53 13.86
C LEU A 118 -13.67 -4.36 12.60
N ILE A 119 -12.43 -4.49 12.15
CA ILE A 119 -12.08 -5.34 11.00
C ILE A 119 -12.42 -6.80 11.32
N TYR A 120 -11.96 -7.35 12.46
CA TYR A 120 -12.28 -8.72 12.89
C TYR A 120 -13.79 -8.97 13.03
N SER A 121 -14.57 -7.94 13.38
CA SER A 121 -16.03 -8.06 13.49
C SER A 121 -16.72 -8.42 12.18
N ARG A 122 -16.08 -8.12 11.03
CA ARG A 122 -16.58 -8.50 9.69
C ARG A 122 -16.29 -9.95 9.30
N PHE A 123 -15.44 -10.63 10.06
CA PHE A 123 -15.13 -12.05 9.86
C PHE A 123 -15.97 -12.92 10.80
N SER A 124 -16.42 -14.07 10.28
CA SER A 124 -17.07 -15.09 11.07
C SER A 124 -16.13 -15.68 12.11
N GLU A 125 -16.67 -16.22 13.21
CA GLU A 125 -15.86 -16.80 14.30
C GLU A 125 -14.85 -17.85 13.80
N LYS A 126 -15.28 -18.67 12.83
CA LYS A 126 -14.44 -19.69 12.19
C LYS A 126 -13.26 -19.09 11.40
N SER A 127 -13.48 -17.97 10.73
CA SER A 127 -12.47 -17.33 9.89
C SER A 127 -11.46 -16.51 10.69
N ARG A 128 -11.86 -15.99 11.87
CA ARG A 128 -10.98 -15.16 12.72
C ARG A 128 -9.70 -15.87 13.14
N GLU A 129 -9.73 -17.19 13.33
CA GLU A 129 -8.53 -17.98 13.65
C GLU A 129 -7.53 -18.03 12.48
N ASN A 130 -8.01 -17.82 11.26
CA ASN A 130 -7.23 -17.88 10.03
C ASN A 130 -6.92 -16.49 9.42
N PHE A 131 -7.43 -15.40 10.01
CA PHE A 131 -7.13 -14.04 9.61
C PHE A 131 -6.25 -13.37 10.68
N LYS A 132 -5.10 -12.85 10.29
CA LYS A 132 -4.14 -12.22 11.20
C LYS A 132 -3.76 -10.83 10.73
N ILE A 133 -3.94 -9.84 11.58
CA ILE A 133 -3.40 -8.49 11.40
C ILE A 133 -1.98 -8.44 11.99
N LEU A 134 -1.01 -7.93 11.23
CA LEU A 134 0.38 -7.73 11.62
C LEU A 134 0.72 -6.24 11.55
N LEU A 135 0.92 -5.63 12.72
CA LEU A 135 1.42 -4.25 12.81
C LEU A 135 2.91 -4.14 12.42
N ASN A 136 3.63 -5.26 12.43
CA ASN A 136 5.01 -5.41 11.95
C ASN A 136 6.02 -4.35 12.46
N PRO A 137 6.19 -4.19 13.78
CA PRO A 137 7.11 -3.19 14.34
C PRO A 137 8.59 -3.41 13.97
N GLU A 138 8.96 -4.64 13.59
CA GLU A 138 10.32 -4.99 13.13
C GLU A 138 10.47 -4.89 11.60
N SER A 139 9.42 -4.46 10.91
CA SER A 139 9.38 -4.24 9.46
C SER A 139 9.68 -5.46 8.60
N ASN A 140 9.72 -6.67 9.16
CA ASN A 140 9.98 -7.93 8.46
C ASN A 140 8.94 -8.98 8.88
N TYR A 141 8.31 -9.61 7.90
CA TYR A 141 7.51 -10.81 8.10
C TYR A 141 8.13 -12.00 7.33
N THR A 142 8.33 -13.12 8.03
CA THR A 142 9.01 -14.30 7.48
C THR A 142 8.07 -15.51 7.55
N PRO A 143 7.24 -15.77 6.52
CA PRO A 143 6.32 -16.91 6.50
C PRO A 143 7.03 -18.25 6.32
N HIS A 144 8.23 -18.25 5.73
CA HIS A 144 9.07 -19.43 5.55
C HIS A 144 10.55 -19.03 5.62
N GLU A 145 11.41 -19.97 6.04
CA GLU A 145 12.86 -19.76 6.04
C GLU A 145 13.35 -19.25 4.67
N GLY A 146 14.08 -18.15 4.68
CA GLY A 146 14.62 -17.51 3.48
C GLY A 146 13.63 -16.63 2.69
N VAL A 147 12.37 -16.50 3.11
CA VAL A 147 11.38 -15.59 2.48
C VAL A 147 11.07 -14.46 3.44
N VAL A 148 11.38 -13.22 3.05
CA VAL A 148 11.12 -12.03 3.87
C VAL A 148 10.21 -11.08 3.11
N LEU A 149 9.18 -10.59 3.79
CA LEU A 149 8.28 -9.55 3.33
C LEU A 149 8.47 -8.27 4.13
N ARG A 150 8.49 -7.14 3.43
CA ARG A 150 8.39 -5.79 3.99
C ARG A 150 7.37 -5.01 3.19
N HIS A 151 6.66 -4.05 3.77
CA HIS A 151 5.71 -3.27 2.96
C HIS A 151 6.47 -2.40 1.94
N GLY A 152 7.50 -1.68 2.40
CA GLY A 152 8.38 -0.86 1.58
C GLY A 152 8.47 0.60 2.03
N HIS A 153 7.45 1.10 2.72
CA HIS A 153 7.44 2.45 3.28
C HIS A 153 8.58 2.68 4.28
N GLU A 154 9.15 1.62 4.85
CA GLU A 154 10.21 1.67 5.85
C GLU A 154 11.55 2.14 5.26
N TYR A 155 11.69 2.12 3.94
CA TYR A 155 12.82 2.72 3.24
C TYR A 155 12.68 4.24 3.05
N GLU A 156 11.49 4.79 3.30
CA GLU A 156 11.17 6.20 3.11
C GLU A 156 10.89 6.88 4.46
N MET A 157 11.83 7.73 4.91
CA MET A 157 11.67 8.53 6.13
C MET A 157 10.37 9.35 6.14
N ALA A 158 9.85 9.68 4.96
CA ALA A 158 8.58 10.39 4.79
C ALA A 158 7.36 9.64 5.31
N HIS A 159 7.40 8.31 5.19
CA HIS A 159 6.26 7.42 5.46
C HIS A 159 6.51 6.53 6.69
N SER A 160 7.71 6.57 7.27
CA SER A 160 8.05 5.83 8.48
C SER A 160 7.33 6.37 9.73
N PHE A 161 6.72 5.47 10.48
CA PHE A 161 6.11 5.72 11.79
C PHE A 161 6.49 4.62 12.78
N ASP A 162 6.50 4.95 14.08
CA ASP A 162 6.78 3.97 15.15
C ASP A 162 5.47 3.40 15.67
N VAL A 163 5.15 2.16 15.29
CA VAL A 163 3.94 1.44 15.72
C VAL A 163 3.70 1.54 17.23
N ASN A 164 4.73 1.37 18.05
CA ASN A 164 4.60 1.31 19.50
C ASN A 164 4.41 2.70 20.15
N ASN A 165 4.84 3.76 19.46
CA ASN A 165 4.81 5.14 19.97
C ASN A 165 3.96 6.07 19.08
N SER A 166 3.08 5.51 18.24
CA SER A 166 2.27 6.25 17.27
C SER A 166 0.91 6.68 17.80
N ILE A 167 0.58 6.40 19.07
CA ILE A 167 -0.67 6.81 19.71
C ILE A 167 -0.36 7.76 20.87
N ILE A 168 -1.06 8.89 20.91
CA ILE A 168 -1.08 9.81 22.05
C ILE A 168 -2.48 9.87 22.66
N GLU A 169 -2.53 10.03 23.97
CA GLU A 169 -3.77 10.22 24.72
C GLU A 169 -3.88 11.67 25.18
N SER A 170 -5.04 12.28 24.94
CA SER A 170 -5.38 13.62 25.40
C SER A 170 -5.69 13.64 26.90
N LYS A 171 -5.80 14.83 27.48
CA LYS A 171 -6.16 14.99 28.91
C LYS A 171 -7.56 14.46 29.24
N THR A 172 -8.43 14.33 28.24
CA THR A 172 -9.81 13.83 28.35
C THR A 172 -9.90 12.33 28.10
N GLY A 173 -8.78 11.64 27.83
CA GLY A 173 -8.72 10.20 27.58
C GLY A 173 -8.92 9.79 26.12
N GLU A 174 -9.10 10.75 25.21
CA GLU A 174 -9.25 10.46 23.77
C GLU A 174 -7.90 10.18 23.14
N LYS A 175 -7.83 9.13 22.31
CA LYS A 175 -6.61 8.68 21.63
C LYS A 175 -6.52 9.22 20.20
N TYR A 176 -5.29 9.56 19.79
CA TYR A 176 -4.99 10.10 18.47
C TYR A 176 -3.73 9.44 17.90
N PHE A 177 -3.76 9.14 16.61
CA PHE A 177 -2.63 8.65 15.85
C PHE A 177 -1.67 9.81 15.53
N ILE A 178 -0.36 9.54 15.59
CA ILE A 178 0.70 10.46 15.19
C ILE A 178 1.10 10.08 13.76
N PRO A 179 0.52 10.70 12.73
CA PRO A 179 0.85 10.37 11.36
C PRO A 179 2.26 10.83 10.99
N PRO A 180 2.97 10.08 10.12
CA PRO A 180 4.18 10.56 9.50
C PRO A 180 3.87 11.75 8.57
N TRP A 181 4.87 12.56 8.25
CA TRP A 181 4.60 13.78 7.48
C TRP A 181 4.12 13.48 6.05
N GLY A 182 4.50 12.33 5.47
CA GLY A 182 3.98 11.86 4.19
C GLY A 182 2.45 11.71 4.18
N SER A 183 1.83 11.31 5.30
CA SER A 183 0.36 11.24 5.39
C SER A 183 -0.29 12.63 5.32
N TYR A 184 0.35 13.67 5.88
CA TYR A 184 -0.11 15.05 5.70
C TYR A 184 0.08 15.54 4.27
N TYR A 185 1.13 15.08 3.58
CA TYR A 185 1.35 15.39 2.17
C TYR A 185 0.23 14.80 1.30
N VAL A 186 -0.13 13.53 1.52
CA VAL A 186 -1.24 12.87 0.82
C VAL A 186 -2.54 13.65 1.05
N THR A 187 -2.92 13.88 2.30
CA THR A 187 -4.20 14.53 2.63
C THR A 187 -4.29 15.99 2.19
N ARG A 188 -3.21 16.78 2.31
CA ARG A 188 -3.26 18.24 2.02
C ARG A 188 -2.91 18.62 0.59
N ILE A 189 -2.12 17.79 -0.10
CA ILE A 189 -1.64 18.08 -1.45
C ILE A 189 -2.25 17.09 -2.44
N ILE A 190 -2.03 15.79 -2.25
CA ILE A 190 -2.48 14.80 -3.24
C ILE A 190 -4.00 14.81 -3.36
N ASN A 191 -4.73 14.58 -2.28
CA ASN A 191 -6.19 14.47 -2.30
C ASN A 191 -6.86 15.73 -2.88
N LYS A 192 -6.38 16.91 -2.48
CA LYS A 192 -6.88 18.19 -2.98
C LYS A 192 -6.75 18.33 -4.51
N PHE A 193 -5.66 17.83 -5.08
CA PHE A 193 -5.45 17.91 -6.53
C PHE A 193 -6.09 16.72 -7.28
N LYS A 194 -6.34 15.59 -6.60
CA LYS A 194 -7.12 14.47 -7.16
C LYS A 194 -8.56 14.86 -7.50
N GLU A 195 -9.17 15.80 -6.75
CA GLU A 195 -10.49 16.36 -7.08
C GLU A 195 -10.54 17.01 -8.48
N GLU A 196 -9.43 17.59 -8.94
CA GLU A 196 -9.33 18.19 -10.27
C GLU A 196 -8.85 17.21 -11.34
N ARG A 197 -7.94 16.29 -10.97
CA ARG A 197 -7.36 15.27 -11.83
C ARG A 197 -7.15 13.99 -11.03
N SER A 198 -8.02 12.99 -11.12
CA SER A 198 -7.91 11.79 -10.28
C SER A 198 -6.59 11.03 -10.40
N TYR A 199 -5.90 11.14 -11.53
CA TYR A 199 -4.68 10.37 -11.84
C TYR A 199 -3.36 10.93 -11.28
N ILE A 200 -3.32 12.05 -10.53
CA ILE A 200 -2.05 12.76 -10.26
C ILE A 200 -0.99 11.89 -9.56
N ASN A 201 -1.44 10.98 -8.68
CA ASN A 201 -0.59 10.07 -7.90
C ASN A 201 -0.24 8.80 -8.69
N ALA A 202 -0.97 8.52 -9.77
CA ALA A 202 -0.90 7.30 -10.56
C ALA A 202 -0.02 7.41 -11.83
N VAL A 203 0.53 8.58 -12.16
CA VAL A 203 1.36 8.74 -13.37
C VAL A 203 2.85 8.56 -13.07
N ARG A 204 3.53 7.76 -13.89
CA ARG A 204 4.99 7.55 -13.85
C ARG A 204 5.60 7.63 -15.26
N PRO A 205 6.87 8.06 -15.43
CA PRO A 205 7.69 8.72 -14.42
C PRO A 205 7.23 10.17 -14.18
N ILE A 206 7.37 10.64 -12.94
CA ILE A 206 6.91 11.97 -12.48
C ILE A 206 7.49 13.10 -13.36
N ARG A 207 8.76 12.97 -13.80
CA ARG A 207 9.39 13.97 -14.68
C ARG A 207 8.62 14.19 -15.99
N LYS A 208 8.18 13.11 -16.64
CA LYS A 208 7.41 13.20 -17.89
C LYS A 208 6.01 13.74 -17.63
N PHE A 209 5.39 13.34 -16.51
CA PHE A 209 4.12 13.91 -16.09
C PHE A 209 4.19 15.43 -15.97
N LEU A 210 5.21 15.96 -15.27
CA LEU A 210 5.37 17.42 -15.10
C LEU A 210 5.66 18.14 -16.43
N ILE A 211 6.52 17.57 -17.29
CA ILE A 211 6.83 18.19 -18.59
C ILE A 211 5.57 18.25 -19.47
N ASN A 212 4.87 17.13 -19.63
CA ASN A 212 3.64 17.09 -20.42
C ASN A 212 2.55 17.96 -19.79
N GLY A 213 2.44 17.96 -18.46
CA GLY A 213 1.53 18.84 -17.72
C GLY A 213 1.79 20.32 -18.02
N LEU A 214 3.05 20.76 -18.05
CA LEU A 214 3.37 22.16 -18.39
C LEU A 214 3.01 22.53 -19.83
N ILE A 215 3.01 21.56 -20.76
CA ILE A 215 2.68 21.77 -22.18
C ILE A 215 1.16 21.75 -22.40
N TYR A 216 0.45 20.78 -21.81
CA TYR A 216 -0.95 20.49 -22.14
C TYR A 216 -1.95 20.88 -21.05
N ASP A 217 -1.52 21.05 -19.80
CA ASP A 217 -2.36 21.41 -18.65
C ASP A 217 -1.63 22.42 -17.74
N THR A 218 -1.15 23.51 -18.35
CA THR A 218 -0.15 24.41 -17.77
C THR A 218 -0.57 24.99 -16.42
N PHE A 219 -1.78 25.53 -16.31
CA PHE A 219 -2.23 26.23 -15.09
C PHE A 219 -2.43 25.27 -13.92
N PHE A 220 -3.01 24.09 -14.17
CA PHE A 220 -3.11 23.03 -13.18
C PHE A 220 -1.71 22.61 -12.71
N THR A 221 -0.81 22.30 -13.64
CA THR A 221 0.54 21.82 -13.35
C THR A 221 1.35 22.84 -12.57
N LEU A 222 1.27 24.13 -12.92
CA LEU A 222 1.94 25.20 -12.18
C LEU A 222 1.40 25.31 -10.74
N ARG A 223 0.07 25.27 -10.55
CA ARG A 223 -0.53 25.23 -9.20
C ARG A 223 -0.06 24.02 -8.41
N PHE A 224 -0.02 22.85 -9.04
CA PHE A 224 0.43 21.61 -8.40
C PHE A 224 1.90 21.73 -7.97
N MET A 225 2.78 22.16 -8.87
CA MET A 225 4.20 22.39 -8.57
C MET A 225 4.41 23.41 -7.45
N LEU A 226 3.67 24.53 -7.47
CA LEU A 226 3.75 25.56 -6.43
C LEU A 226 3.26 25.05 -5.06
N ALA A 227 2.16 24.29 -5.03
CA ALA A 227 1.65 23.69 -3.80
C ALA A 227 2.65 22.69 -3.19
N ASN A 228 3.26 21.84 -4.03
CA ASN A 228 4.32 20.93 -3.64
C ASN A 228 5.55 21.67 -3.08
N ALA A 229 6.03 22.70 -3.79
CA ALA A 229 7.16 23.50 -3.36
C ALA A 229 6.88 24.20 -2.02
N PHE A 230 5.68 24.79 -1.87
CA PHE A 230 5.27 25.44 -0.63
C PHE A 230 5.18 24.45 0.54
N TYR A 231 4.55 23.29 0.33
CA TYR A 231 4.45 22.25 1.35
C TYR A 231 5.84 21.79 1.81
N PHE A 232 6.72 21.51 0.86
CA PHE A 232 8.09 21.11 1.15
C PHE A 232 8.85 22.18 1.94
N ILE A 233 8.76 23.44 1.52
CA ILE A 233 9.36 24.58 2.25
C ILE A 233 8.78 24.68 3.66
N MET A 234 7.47 24.52 3.84
CA MET A 234 6.81 24.60 5.15
C MET A 234 7.28 23.48 6.09
N VAL A 235 7.20 22.21 5.68
CA VAL A 235 7.63 21.06 6.49
C VAL A 235 9.11 21.18 6.85
N ARG A 236 9.96 21.53 5.87
CA ARG A 236 11.38 21.71 6.12
C ARG A 236 11.68 22.95 6.93
N SER A 237 10.92 24.03 6.80
CA SER A 237 11.12 25.23 7.62
C SER A 237 10.97 24.89 9.09
N ILE A 238 9.98 24.08 9.48
CA ILE A 238 9.84 23.60 10.87
C ILE A 238 11.10 22.84 11.34
N TYR A 239 11.70 22.03 10.46
CA TYR A 239 12.94 21.29 10.75
C TYR A 239 14.19 22.20 10.77
N ILE A 240 14.31 23.12 9.81
CA ILE A 240 15.39 24.12 9.66
C ILE A 240 15.37 25.14 10.80
N PHE A 241 14.18 25.50 11.31
CA PHE A 241 14.02 26.34 12.49
C PHE A 241 14.46 25.61 13.77
N LYS A 242 14.36 24.27 13.82
CA LYS A 242 14.86 23.44 14.94
C LYS A 242 16.35 23.06 14.82
N GLN A 243 16.91 22.96 13.61
CA GLN A 243 18.33 22.64 13.36
C GLN A 243 18.89 23.53 12.23
N SER A 244 19.94 24.29 12.56
CA SER A 244 20.46 25.47 11.84
C SER A 244 20.60 25.48 10.29
N LYS A 245 20.74 26.73 9.81
CA LYS A 245 20.53 27.38 8.51
C LYS A 245 21.60 27.12 7.42
N ASP A 246 21.49 26.05 6.62
CA ASP A 246 22.27 25.96 5.37
C ASP A 246 21.43 25.46 4.19
N LEU A 247 21.20 26.35 3.23
CA LEU A 247 20.46 26.09 1.98
C LEU A 247 21.07 24.96 1.15
N LYS A 248 22.38 24.72 1.23
CA LYS A 248 23.03 23.60 0.54
C LYS A 248 22.68 22.24 1.16
N LYS A 249 22.58 22.17 2.49
CA LYS A 249 22.13 20.96 3.19
C LYS A 249 20.66 20.67 2.90
N ILE A 250 19.84 21.72 2.82
CA ILE A 250 18.43 21.59 2.45
C ILE A 250 18.30 21.05 1.02
N ALA A 251 18.99 21.65 0.05
CA ALA A 251 18.99 21.19 -1.34
C ALA A 251 19.51 19.74 -1.48
N SER A 252 20.55 19.38 -0.72
CA SER A 252 21.09 18.02 -0.63
C SER A 252 20.07 17.02 -0.06
N MET A 253 19.34 17.39 1.00
CA MET A 253 18.28 16.56 1.56
C MET A 253 17.09 16.39 0.60
N VAL A 254 16.69 17.47 -0.10
CA VAL A 254 15.64 17.40 -1.15
C VAL A 254 16.05 16.41 -2.23
N LYS A 255 17.29 16.54 -2.70
CA LYS A 255 17.84 15.68 -3.75
C LYS A 255 17.91 14.22 -3.28
N LYS A 256 18.38 13.97 -2.05
CA LYS A 256 18.42 12.61 -1.48
C LYS A 256 17.05 11.99 -1.29
N GLU A 257 16.04 12.77 -0.93
CA GLU A 257 14.67 12.27 -0.77
C GLU A 257 14.04 11.96 -2.14
N LEU A 258 14.28 12.81 -3.16
CA LEU A 258 13.91 12.52 -4.55
C LEU A 258 14.70 11.35 -5.16
N GLU A 259 15.96 11.16 -4.77
CA GLU A 259 16.80 10.00 -5.14
C GLU A 259 16.35 8.74 -4.40
N LEU A 260 15.89 8.81 -3.15
CA LEU A 260 15.31 7.69 -2.40
C LEU A 260 14.06 7.12 -3.11
N PHE A 261 13.23 8.00 -3.69
CA PHE A 261 12.13 7.59 -4.57
C PHE A 261 12.59 6.93 -5.90
N GLN A 262 13.87 7.00 -6.26
CA GLN A 262 14.43 6.42 -7.50
C GLN A 262 15.36 5.22 -7.27
N ASP A 263 16.09 5.17 -6.14
CA ASP A 263 17.10 4.16 -5.81
C ASP A 263 16.57 3.03 -4.91
N TYR A 264 15.27 2.79 -4.91
CA TYR A 264 14.63 1.70 -4.17
C TYR A 264 15.24 0.32 -4.51
N GLU A 265 15.67 0.14 -5.76
CA GLU A 265 16.40 -1.06 -6.20
C GLU A 265 17.77 -1.21 -5.52
N VAL A 266 18.50 -0.11 -5.30
CA VAL A 266 19.82 -0.15 -4.66
C VAL A 266 19.68 -0.47 -3.17
N LEU A 267 18.66 0.07 -2.50
CA LEU A 267 18.39 -0.21 -1.10
C LEU A 267 18.03 -1.68 -0.86
N THR A 268 17.20 -2.24 -1.74
CA THR A 268 16.77 -3.64 -1.64
C THR A 268 17.88 -4.61 -2.04
N GLU A 269 18.73 -4.27 -3.01
CA GLU A 269 19.93 -5.02 -3.34
C GLU A 269 20.94 -5.04 -2.18
N ASN A 270 21.20 -3.89 -1.55
CA ASN A 270 22.07 -3.82 -0.38
C ASN A 270 21.53 -4.69 0.77
N TYR A 271 20.22 -4.64 1.04
CA TYR A 271 19.60 -5.49 2.06
C TYR A 271 19.84 -6.98 1.77
N LEU A 272 19.61 -7.44 0.53
CA LEU A 272 19.85 -8.84 0.16
C LEU A 272 21.33 -9.22 0.27
N ARG A 273 22.24 -8.34 -0.14
CA ARG A 273 23.69 -8.58 -0.01
C ARG A 273 24.10 -8.75 1.45
N ASP A 274 23.55 -7.93 2.33
CA ASP A 274 23.89 -7.90 3.75
C ASP A 274 23.21 -9.04 4.54
N ASN A 275 22.12 -9.62 4.02
CA ASN A 275 21.37 -10.73 4.63
C ASN A 275 21.35 -11.98 3.72
N GLN A 276 22.43 -12.77 3.77
CA GLN A 276 22.66 -13.94 2.89
C GLN A 276 21.70 -15.12 3.14
N ASP A 277 21.07 -15.15 4.31
CA ASP A 277 20.01 -16.09 4.69
C ASP A 277 18.69 -15.81 3.93
N VAL A 278 18.44 -14.55 3.57
CA VAL A 278 17.28 -14.16 2.77
C VAL A 278 17.48 -14.60 1.33
N LYS A 279 16.64 -15.53 0.85
CA LYS A 279 16.62 -16.02 -0.53
C LYS A 279 15.63 -15.24 -1.40
N VAL A 280 14.54 -14.78 -0.81
CA VAL A 280 13.49 -14.03 -1.49
C VAL A 280 13.12 -12.83 -0.62
N LEU A 281 13.28 -11.63 -1.16
CA LEU A 281 12.76 -10.40 -0.57
C LEU A 281 11.57 -9.93 -1.40
N ILE A 282 10.40 -9.84 -0.78
CA ILE A 282 9.17 -9.36 -1.41
C ILE A 282 8.77 -8.04 -0.74
N VAL A 283 8.51 -7.03 -1.56
CA VAL A 283 8.09 -5.70 -1.12
C VAL A 283 6.97 -5.14 -1.99
N GLY A 284 6.33 -4.05 -1.54
CA GLY A 284 5.32 -3.28 -2.28
C GLY A 284 5.71 -1.81 -2.37
N HIS A 285 4.77 -0.91 -2.01
CA HIS A 285 4.92 0.55 -1.85
C HIS A 285 5.16 1.37 -3.13
N THR A 286 6.05 0.95 -4.02
CA THR A 286 6.45 1.76 -5.19
C THR A 286 5.45 1.75 -6.34
N HIS A 287 4.45 0.85 -6.27
CA HIS A 287 3.42 0.63 -7.29
C HIS A 287 3.95 0.14 -8.65
N GLU A 288 5.23 -0.24 -8.73
CA GLU A 288 5.84 -0.76 -9.96
C GLU A 288 6.21 -2.25 -9.79
N PRO A 289 5.56 -3.17 -10.53
CA PRO A 289 5.87 -4.59 -10.45
C PRO A 289 7.24 -4.89 -11.06
N ILE A 290 8.13 -5.48 -10.27
CA ILE A 290 9.51 -5.79 -10.66
C ILE A 290 9.89 -7.16 -10.08
N ILE A 291 10.53 -8.00 -10.89
CA ILE A 291 11.21 -9.20 -10.41
C ILE A 291 12.64 -9.21 -10.91
N ARG A 292 13.59 -9.48 -10.01
CA ARG A 292 15.02 -9.58 -10.33
C ARG A 292 15.64 -10.74 -9.58
N THR A 293 16.37 -11.58 -10.30
CA THR A 293 17.18 -12.65 -9.71
C THR A 293 18.66 -12.27 -9.85
N PHE A 294 19.36 -12.25 -8.72
CA PHE A 294 20.77 -11.90 -8.65
C PHE A 294 21.65 -13.13 -8.92
N SER A 295 22.92 -12.90 -9.24
CA SER A 295 23.89 -13.98 -9.47
C SER A 295 24.15 -14.84 -8.23
N SER A 296 23.85 -14.34 -7.03
CA SER A 296 23.87 -15.10 -5.77
C SER A 296 22.72 -16.13 -5.65
N GLY A 297 21.75 -16.09 -6.56
CA GLY A 297 20.52 -16.89 -6.51
C GLY A 297 19.41 -16.28 -5.66
N GLN A 298 19.66 -15.13 -5.02
CA GLN A 298 18.62 -14.37 -4.30
C GLN A 298 17.66 -13.72 -5.30
N THR A 299 16.39 -13.58 -4.92
CA THR A 299 15.35 -12.95 -5.75
C THR A 299 14.72 -11.77 -5.01
N PHE A 300 14.61 -10.66 -5.70
CA PHE A 300 13.84 -9.49 -5.27
C PHE A 300 12.56 -9.40 -6.07
N ILE A 301 11.43 -9.18 -5.38
CA ILE A 301 10.13 -8.89 -6.00
C ILE A 301 9.57 -7.61 -5.40
N ASN A 302 9.22 -6.65 -6.25
CA ASN A 302 8.19 -5.66 -5.95
C ASN A 302 6.87 -6.14 -6.55
N THR A 303 5.83 -6.31 -5.74
CA THR A 303 4.51 -6.79 -6.19
C THR A 303 3.74 -5.74 -6.98
N GLY A 304 4.16 -4.48 -7.01
CA GLY A 304 3.39 -3.40 -7.59
C GLY A 304 2.16 -3.07 -6.75
N THR A 305 1.04 -2.79 -7.41
CA THR A 305 -0.22 -2.36 -6.77
C THR A 305 -1.42 -2.85 -7.59
N TRP A 306 -2.58 -2.99 -6.95
CA TRP A 306 -3.86 -3.23 -7.63
C TRP A 306 -4.63 -1.91 -7.76
N THR A 307 -3.93 -0.88 -8.25
CA THR A 307 -4.50 0.43 -8.56
C THR A 307 -4.10 0.80 -9.99
N LYS A 308 -4.91 1.62 -10.66
CA LYS A 308 -4.63 2.01 -12.04
C LYS A 308 -3.37 2.88 -12.09
N MET A 309 -2.34 2.43 -12.81
CA MET A 309 -1.08 3.16 -12.99
C MET A 309 -0.85 3.51 -14.46
N TYR A 310 -0.47 4.76 -14.72
CA TYR A 310 -0.26 5.29 -16.06
C TYR A 310 1.23 5.51 -16.33
N HIS A 311 1.81 4.70 -17.21
CA HIS A 311 3.20 4.84 -17.62
C HIS A 311 3.35 5.63 -18.93
N LEU A 312 4.20 6.65 -18.91
CA LEU A 312 4.56 7.48 -20.07
C LEU A 312 5.83 6.99 -20.79
N ASP A 313 6.38 5.85 -20.37
CA ASP A 313 7.47 5.14 -21.02
C ASP A 313 6.92 4.04 -21.94
N PHE A 314 7.56 3.85 -23.08
CA PHE A 314 7.17 2.79 -24.03
C PHE A 314 7.39 1.40 -23.42
N GLY A 315 6.46 0.48 -23.71
CA GLY A 315 6.59 -0.93 -23.32
C GLY A 315 6.19 -1.25 -21.88
N LYS A 316 5.73 -0.27 -21.10
CA LYS A 316 5.09 -0.51 -19.80
C LYS A 316 3.57 -0.63 -19.99
N GLY A 317 2.99 -1.72 -19.47
CA GLY A 317 1.56 -1.98 -19.54
C GLY A 317 0.73 -1.05 -18.65
N GLN A 318 -0.57 -0.98 -18.92
CA GLN A 318 -1.58 -0.41 -18.02
C GLN A 318 -2.27 -1.55 -17.25
N ASP A 319 -2.78 -1.26 -16.06
CA ASP A 319 -3.61 -2.16 -15.23
C ASP A 319 -3.00 -3.56 -15.04
N ILE A 320 -1.88 -3.60 -14.33
CA ILE A 320 -1.20 -4.86 -13.98
C ILE A 320 -1.66 -5.27 -12.58
N LEU A 321 -2.54 -6.26 -12.49
CA LEU A 321 -2.99 -6.86 -11.22
C LEU A 321 -1.96 -7.88 -10.74
N SER A 322 -0.77 -7.39 -10.39
CA SER A 322 0.37 -8.23 -10.09
C SER A 322 0.33 -8.83 -8.69
N TYR A 323 0.90 -10.02 -8.54
CA TYR A 323 1.07 -10.68 -7.25
C TYR A 323 2.29 -11.62 -7.28
N ALA A 324 2.94 -11.78 -6.13
CA ALA A 324 4.00 -12.76 -5.97
C ALA A 324 3.40 -14.13 -5.61
N ALA A 325 3.90 -15.20 -6.21
CA ALA A 325 3.64 -16.56 -5.81
C ALA A 325 4.93 -17.22 -5.33
N VAL A 326 4.88 -17.82 -4.15
CA VAL A 326 5.99 -18.61 -3.58
C VAL A 326 5.47 -20.02 -3.31
N ASP A 327 5.83 -20.95 -4.18
CA ASP A 327 5.51 -22.35 -4.06
C ASP A 327 6.64 -23.07 -3.31
N ILE A 328 6.32 -23.65 -2.15
CA ILE A 328 7.24 -24.46 -1.36
C ILE A 328 7.10 -25.91 -1.83
N VAL A 329 8.10 -26.41 -2.55
CA VAL A 329 8.11 -27.76 -3.09
C VAL A 329 9.05 -28.63 -2.27
N GLU A 330 8.51 -29.62 -1.57
CA GLU A 330 9.31 -30.56 -0.79
C GLU A 330 10.23 -31.39 -1.69
N GLY A 331 11.54 -31.15 -1.60
CA GLY A 331 12.55 -31.97 -2.26
C GLY A 331 12.85 -33.23 -1.46
N LYS A 332 12.90 -34.39 -2.11
CA LYS A 332 13.18 -35.69 -1.46
C LYS A 332 14.55 -35.78 -0.78
N GLU A 333 15.53 -34.96 -1.17
CA GLU A 333 16.93 -35.10 -0.71
C GLU A 333 17.64 -33.80 -0.28
N LYS A 334 17.11 -32.61 -0.58
CA LYS A 334 17.82 -31.32 -0.38
C LYS A 334 17.02 -30.26 0.39
N GLY A 335 15.99 -30.66 1.12
CA GLY A 335 15.06 -29.74 1.77
C GLY A 335 14.07 -29.11 0.79
N PRO A 336 13.19 -28.21 1.28
CA PRO A 336 12.20 -27.55 0.44
C PRO A 336 12.87 -26.61 -0.58
N ARG A 337 12.41 -26.68 -1.83
CA ARG A 337 12.78 -25.75 -2.91
C ARG A 337 11.73 -24.65 -2.99
N LEU A 338 12.17 -23.40 -3.07
CA LEU A 338 11.31 -22.25 -3.33
C LEU A 338 11.19 -22.04 -4.84
N GLU A 339 9.98 -22.13 -5.36
CA GLU A 339 9.63 -21.70 -6.71
C GLU A 339 8.91 -20.36 -6.61
N VAL A 340 9.45 -19.34 -7.28
CA VAL A 340 9.05 -17.96 -7.08
C VAL A 340 8.69 -17.34 -8.42
N ALA A 341 7.53 -16.67 -8.47
CA ALA A 341 7.07 -15.97 -9.66
C ALA A 341 6.41 -14.64 -9.28
N LEU A 342 6.53 -13.66 -10.18
CA LEU A 342 5.71 -12.45 -10.18
C LEU A 342 4.71 -12.59 -11.33
N ASN A 343 3.45 -12.80 -10.98
CA ASN A 343 2.36 -13.06 -11.91
C ASN A 343 1.52 -11.80 -12.15
N ASN A 344 0.75 -11.80 -13.22
CA ASN A 344 -0.27 -10.81 -13.51
C ASN A 344 -1.62 -11.52 -13.57
N TRP A 345 -2.54 -11.17 -12.68
CA TRP A 345 -3.89 -11.71 -12.67
C TRP A 345 -4.68 -11.18 -13.87
N LYS A 346 -5.34 -12.08 -14.60
CA LYS A 346 -6.16 -11.76 -15.78
C LYS A 346 -7.64 -12.08 -15.58
N GLY A 347 -8.01 -12.53 -14.39
CA GLY A 347 -9.33 -13.05 -14.08
C GLY A 347 -9.58 -14.43 -14.71
N THR A 348 -10.61 -15.10 -14.22
CA THR A 348 -11.22 -16.29 -14.83
C THR A 348 -12.42 -15.92 -15.71
N SER A 349 -12.85 -14.65 -15.67
CA SER A 349 -14.00 -14.14 -16.40
C SER A 349 -13.83 -14.29 -17.91
N ASN A 350 -14.84 -14.92 -18.53
CA ASN A 350 -14.98 -15.04 -19.99
C ASN A 350 -15.89 -13.96 -20.57
N LEU A 351 -16.17 -12.88 -19.83
CA LEU A 351 -17.04 -11.82 -20.31
C LEU A 351 -16.43 -11.16 -21.56
N PRO A 352 -17.23 -10.90 -22.61
CA PRO A 352 -16.73 -10.33 -23.85
C PRO A 352 -16.48 -8.81 -23.76
N TYR A 353 -16.54 -8.21 -22.55
CA TYR A 353 -16.39 -6.78 -22.32
C TYR A 353 -15.73 -6.49 -20.96
N ASN A 354 -15.07 -5.34 -20.88
CA ASN A 354 -14.59 -4.72 -19.64
C ASN A 354 -15.25 -3.34 -19.51
N GLU A 355 -15.61 -2.93 -18.30
CA GLU A 355 -16.09 -1.56 -18.07
C GLU A 355 -14.93 -0.55 -18.12
N LEU A 356 -15.12 0.54 -18.87
CA LEU A 356 -14.19 1.67 -18.88
C LEU A 356 -14.57 2.63 -17.74
N THR A 357 -14.07 2.37 -16.53
CA THR A 357 -14.32 3.22 -15.33
C THR A 357 -13.31 4.34 -15.13
#